data_AF-A0A7S1G757-F1
#
_entry.id   AF-A0A7S1G757-F1
#
_cell.length_a   1.000
_cell.length_b   1.000
_cell.length_c   1.000
_cell.angle_alpha   90.00
_cell.angle_beta   90.00
_cell.angle_gamma   90.00
#
_symmetry.space_group_name_H-M   'P 1'
#
loop_
_entity.id
_entity.type
_entity.pdbx_description
1 polymer ?
#
loop_
_entity_poly.entity_id
_entity_poly.type
_entity_poly.pdbx_seq_one_letter_code
_entity_poly.pdbx_strand_id
1 'polypeptide(L)'
;MGTASRPADEAMLQYVRHAAAEDGVAPPRRVGADGSAMPRLLIADCRPRANALANRATGMGYEIGYEGCDVEFLGIHNIHAVRESHRRLEALVGATGGGDESKWLAAVEETAWLAHLRTVLAGGIRVARALQGGHPVLVHCSDGWDRTAQVCALAELLLDPYYRTVEGFCVLVCKDWLSFGHRFETRVGHLRASRDSADHMSPVFLQWLDAVWQLCTQHPRAFAFSPRMLLAIAHHLYSCRFGDFLFDCEGDRSDHGLAEQAPSLWSYLLARVDVFGNPFYDSGMGVLLPELSGCLRSVRLWGDYYLRWSPRPSFPAAGAIVTRRAA
;
A
#
# COMPACT_ATOMS: atom_id res chain seq x y z
N MET A 1 -13.73 -5.78 31.44
CA MET A 1 -13.14 -4.54 31.99
C MET A 1 -12.53 -3.78 30.84
N GLY A 2 -13.21 -2.75 30.34
CA GLY A 2 -12.66 -1.92 29.26
C GLY A 2 -11.48 -1.12 29.81
N THR A 3 -10.39 -1.06 29.07
CA THR A 3 -9.30 -0.12 29.37
C THR A 3 -9.89 1.28 29.33
N ALA A 4 -9.97 1.94 30.49
CA ALA A 4 -10.32 3.36 30.56
C ALA A 4 -9.34 4.15 29.67
N SER A 5 -9.79 5.30 29.13
CA SER A 5 -8.88 6.21 28.43
C SER A 5 -7.67 6.49 29.32
N ARG A 6 -6.48 6.47 28.73
CA ARG A 6 -5.27 6.86 29.45
C ARG A 6 -5.16 8.38 29.35
N PRO A 7 -5.00 9.12 30.46
CA PRO A 7 -4.96 10.58 30.42
C PRO A 7 -3.88 11.15 29.48
N ALA A 8 -2.72 10.48 29.37
CA ALA A 8 -1.65 10.87 28.47
C ALA A 8 -2.03 10.71 26.98
N ASP A 9 -2.67 9.59 26.63
CA ASP A 9 -3.12 9.31 25.26
C ASP A 9 -4.21 10.32 24.87
N GLU A 10 -5.13 10.60 25.79
CA GLU A 10 -6.19 11.60 25.57
C GLU A 10 -5.61 12.99 25.36
N ALA A 11 -4.66 13.41 26.20
CA ALA A 11 -3.95 14.68 26.02
C ALA A 11 -3.23 14.75 24.66
N MET A 12 -2.56 13.67 24.24
CA MET A 12 -1.89 13.61 22.93
C MET A 12 -2.88 13.82 21.77
N LEU A 13 -4.05 13.15 21.80
CA LEU A 13 -5.07 13.33 20.76
C LEU A 13 -5.63 14.75 20.75
N GLN A 14 -5.81 15.38 21.91
CA GLN A 14 -6.21 16.78 21.97
C GLN A 14 -5.13 17.70 21.37
N TYR A 15 -3.84 17.46 21.65
CA TYR A 15 -2.76 18.25 21.05
C TYR A 15 -2.76 18.18 19.53
N VAL A 16 -2.96 16.99 18.95
CA VAL A 16 -3.07 16.83 17.49
C VAL A 16 -4.24 17.63 16.93
N ARG A 17 -5.39 17.63 17.63
CA ARG A 17 -6.56 18.44 17.24
C ARG A 17 -6.29 19.94 17.30
N HIS A 18 -5.57 20.39 18.34
CA HIS A 18 -5.20 21.80 18.50
C HIS A 18 -4.23 22.25 17.42
N ALA A 19 -3.19 21.48 17.13
CA ALA A 19 -2.25 21.78 16.05
C ALA A 19 -2.95 21.94 14.70
N ALA A 20 -3.88 21.02 14.37
CA ALA A 20 -4.63 21.09 13.12
C ALA A 20 -5.55 22.32 13.03
N ALA A 21 -6.02 22.86 14.15
CA ALA A 21 -6.80 24.09 14.19
C ALA A 21 -5.95 25.35 13.96
N GLU A 22 -4.71 25.35 14.45
CA GLU A 22 -3.76 26.47 14.34
C GLU A 22 -3.19 26.64 12.93
N ASP A 23 -2.98 25.54 12.19
CA ASP A 23 -2.42 25.55 10.83
C ASP A 23 -3.34 26.18 9.77
N GLY A 24 -4.52 26.71 10.15
CA GLY A 24 -5.39 27.43 9.24
C GLY A 24 -6.00 26.56 8.13
N VAL A 25 -5.99 25.23 8.30
CA VAL A 25 -6.72 24.29 7.44
C VAL A 25 -8.21 24.55 7.66
N ALA A 26 -8.74 25.54 6.94
CA ALA A 26 -10.08 26.08 7.14
C ALA A 26 -11.09 24.93 7.20
N PRO A 27 -11.92 24.81 8.25
CA PRO A 27 -12.86 23.71 8.37
C PRO A 27 -13.89 23.83 7.23
N PRO A 28 -14.02 22.83 6.34
CA PRO A 28 -15.15 22.82 5.43
C PRO A 28 -16.41 22.45 6.22
N ARG A 29 -17.14 23.48 6.65
CA ARG A 29 -18.61 23.52 6.71
C ARG A 29 -19.34 22.27 7.25
N ARG A 30 -18.90 21.74 8.39
CA ARG A 30 -19.82 21.09 9.34
C ARG A 30 -19.42 21.52 10.74
N VAL A 31 -19.98 22.64 11.18
CA VAL A 31 -20.09 22.96 12.60
C VAL A 31 -20.70 21.72 13.24
N GLY A 32 -19.99 21.10 14.18
CA GLY A 32 -20.56 20.03 14.99
C GLY A 32 -21.85 20.51 15.62
N ALA A 33 -22.76 19.60 15.98
CA ALA A 33 -24.01 19.98 16.65
C ALA A 33 -23.77 20.77 17.98
N ASP A 34 -22.53 20.84 18.44
CA ASP A 34 -22.03 21.51 19.65
C ASP A 34 -21.54 22.96 19.45
N GLY A 35 -21.43 23.46 18.20
CA GLY A 35 -20.94 24.82 17.94
C GLY A 35 -19.44 25.03 18.17
N SER A 36 -18.66 23.97 18.39
CA SER A 36 -17.21 24.06 18.64
C SER A 36 -16.43 24.35 17.34
N ALA A 37 -15.46 25.27 17.41
CA ALA A 37 -14.57 25.62 16.31
C ALA A 37 -13.43 24.61 16.06
N MET A 38 -13.30 23.60 16.94
CA MET A 38 -12.20 22.63 16.91
C MET A 38 -12.51 21.47 15.95
N PRO A 39 -11.58 21.08 15.04
CA PRO A 39 -11.81 19.95 14.15
C PRO A 39 -11.94 18.65 14.95
N ARG A 40 -12.79 17.74 14.45
CA ARG A 40 -12.87 16.37 14.97
C ARG A 40 -11.73 15.55 14.39
N LEU A 41 -11.08 14.75 15.23
CA LEU A 41 -9.99 13.85 14.82
C LEU A 41 -10.56 12.52 14.36
N LEU A 42 -10.18 12.07 13.16
CA LEU A 42 -10.51 10.74 12.67
C LEU A 42 -9.46 9.74 13.14
N ILE A 43 -9.87 8.75 13.91
CA ILE A 43 -9.06 7.58 14.25
C ILE A 43 -9.39 6.48 13.24
N ALA A 44 -8.49 6.28 12.29
CA ALA A 44 -8.60 5.27 11.25
C ALA A 44 -7.94 3.96 11.71
N ASP A 45 -8.73 3.08 12.33
CA ASP A 45 -8.30 1.73 12.67
C ASP A 45 -8.32 0.88 11.40
N CYS A 46 -7.14 0.44 10.95
CA CYS A 46 -7.04 -0.31 9.69
C CYS A 46 -7.74 -1.66 9.73
N ARG A 47 -8.06 -2.20 10.92
CA ARG A 47 -8.58 -3.56 11.11
C ARG A 47 -10.06 -3.66 10.70
N PRO A 48 -10.55 -4.88 10.38
CA PRO A 48 -11.98 -5.16 10.44
C PRO A 48 -12.48 -4.98 11.86
N ARG A 49 -13.67 -4.40 12.02
CA ARG A 49 -14.30 -4.15 13.33
C ARG A 49 -14.36 -5.41 14.21
N ALA A 50 -14.64 -6.57 13.61
CA ALA A 50 -14.68 -7.85 14.32
C ALA A 50 -13.33 -8.19 14.97
N ASN A 51 -12.21 -7.97 14.26
CA ASN A 51 -10.87 -8.23 14.76
C ASN A 51 -10.49 -7.24 15.87
N ALA A 52 -10.86 -5.97 15.73
CA ALA A 52 -10.64 -4.96 16.78
C ALA A 52 -11.41 -5.31 18.06
N LEU A 53 -12.64 -5.83 17.93
CA LEU A 53 -13.43 -6.31 19.06
C LEU A 53 -12.82 -7.57 19.70
N ALA A 54 -12.29 -8.50 18.90
CA ALA A 54 -11.60 -9.69 19.41
C ALA A 54 -10.33 -9.30 20.21
N ASN A 55 -9.53 -8.36 19.69
CA ASN A 55 -8.35 -7.84 20.41
C ASN A 55 -8.73 -7.15 21.73
N ARG A 56 -9.93 -6.54 21.79
CA ARG A 56 -10.44 -5.98 23.05
C ARG A 56 -10.72 -7.05 24.10
N ALA A 57 -11.14 -8.25 23.70
CA ALA A 57 -11.36 -9.36 24.62
C ALA A 57 -10.07 -9.89 25.25
N THR A 58 -8.91 -9.66 24.61
CA THR A 58 -7.58 -10.10 25.08
C THR A 58 -6.77 -9.00 25.75
N GLY A 59 -7.39 -7.87 26.10
CA GLY A 59 -6.74 -6.76 26.84
C GLY A 59 -6.05 -5.71 25.96
N MET A 60 -6.13 -5.83 24.64
CA MET A 60 -5.81 -4.76 23.69
C MET A 60 -7.10 -3.98 23.37
N GLY A 61 -7.21 -3.32 22.21
CA GLY A 61 -8.48 -2.73 21.82
C GLY A 61 -8.35 -1.64 20.76
N TYR A 62 -9.28 -0.69 20.84
CA TYR A 62 -9.38 0.54 20.08
C TYR A 62 -10.01 1.60 20.99
N GLU A 63 -9.91 2.85 20.58
CA GLU A 63 -10.30 4.06 21.30
C GLU A 63 -11.82 4.13 21.44
N ILE A 64 -12.34 4.30 22.67
CA ILE A 64 -13.77 4.43 22.93
C ILE A 64 -13.97 5.58 23.91
N GLY A 65 -14.79 6.56 23.52
CA GLY A 65 -15.15 7.68 24.39
C GLY A 65 -14.11 8.80 24.46
N TYR A 66 -13.14 8.83 23.55
CA TYR A 66 -12.21 9.97 23.41
C TYR A 66 -12.95 11.17 22.83
N GLU A 67 -12.99 12.27 23.57
CA GLU A 67 -13.78 13.45 23.20
C GLU A 67 -13.28 14.08 21.89
N GLY A 68 -14.24 14.40 21.01
CA GLY A 68 -13.97 15.02 19.71
C GLY A 68 -13.19 14.13 18.73
N CYS A 69 -13.15 12.82 18.98
CA CYS A 69 -12.61 11.82 18.08
C CYS A 69 -13.72 10.95 17.48
N ASP A 70 -13.58 10.57 16.22
CA ASP A 70 -14.43 9.61 15.53
C ASP A 70 -13.60 8.39 15.13
N VAL A 71 -14.07 7.18 15.43
CA VAL A 71 -13.36 5.94 15.06
C VAL A 71 -13.99 5.32 13.83
N GLU A 72 -13.18 5.08 12.80
CA GLU A 72 -13.57 4.37 11.59
C GLU A 72 -12.71 3.11 11.38
N PHE A 73 -13.36 1.99 11.06
CA PHE A 73 -12.70 0.73 10.73
C PHE A 73 -12.54 0.57 9.23
N LEU A 74 -11.30 0.46 8.74
CA LEU A 74 -11.00 0.38 7.29
C LEU A 74 -11.15 -1.03 6.70
N GLY A 75 -11.24 -2.08 7.52
CA GLY A 75 -11.53 -3.44 7.04
C GLY A 75 -10.35 -4.17 6.37
N ILE A 76 -9.12 -3.72 6.58
CA ILE A 76 -7.91 -4.33 6.01
C ILE A 76 -7.50 -5.55 6.85
N HIS A 77 -7.55 -6.71 6.20
CA HIS A 77 -7.34 -8.01 6.84
C HIS A 77 -5.89 -8.20 7.30
N ASN A 78 -5.67 -9.16 8.20
CA ASN A 78 -4.35 -9.43 8.77
C ASN A 78 -3.41 -10.13 7.77
N ILE A 79 -2.15 -10.27 8.18
CA ILE A 79 -1.08 -10.86 7.35
C ILE A 79 -1.40 -12.29 6.88
N HIS A 80 -2.12 -13.08 7.68
CA HIS A 80 -2.46 -14.46 7.36
C HIS A 80 -3.51 -14.53 6.23
N ALA A 81 -4.54 -13.69 6.27
CA ALA A 81 -5.53 -13.61 5.21
C ALA A 81 -4.92 -13.15 3.88
N VAL A 82 -4.04 -12.13 3.94
CA VAL A 82 -3.34 -11.63 2.75
C VAL A 82 -2.37 -12.69 2.18
N ARG A 83 -1.65 -13.41 3.05
CA ARG A 83 -0.79 -14.53 2.63
C ARG A 83 -1.60 -15.63 1.93
N GLU A 84 -2.70 -16.07 2.54
CA GLU A 84 -3.52 -17.13 1.96
C GLU A 84 -4.16 -16.70 0.63
N SER A 85 -4.62 -15.45 0.54
CA SER A 85 -5.11 -14.88 -0.71
C SER A 85 -4.04 -14.89 -1.81
N HIS A 86 -2.82 -14.44 -1.50
CA HIS A 86 -1.70 -14.46 -2.45
C HIS A 86 -1.31 -15.88 -2.86
N ARG A 87 -1.24 -16.82 -1.91
CA ARG A 87 -0.93 -18.23 -2.19
C ARG A 87 -1.94 -18.84 -3.16
N ARG A 88 -3.24 -18.54 -2.99
CA ARG A 88 -4.29 -18.99 -3.92
C ARG A 88 -4.14 -18.35 -5.29
N LEU A 89 -3.78 -17.07 -5.36
CA LEU A 89 -3.50 -16.40 -6.63
C LEU A 89 -2.28 -17.02 -7.33
N GLU A 90 -1.17 -17.22 -6.64
CA GLU A 90 0.04 -17.86 -7.20
C GLU A 90 -0.24 -19.28 -7.70
N ALA A 91 -1.03 -20.07 -6.96
CA ALA A 91 -1.46 -21.38 -7.41
C ALA A 91 -2.33 -21.31 -8.69
N LEU A 92 -3.23 -20.33 -8.76
CA LEU A 92 -4.08 -20.10 -9.94
C LEU A 92 -3.25 -19.69 -11.16
N VAL A 93 -2.34 -18.71 -11.04
CA VAL A 93 -1.48 -18.30 -12.18
C VAL A 93 -0.44 -19.35 -12.57
N GLY A 94 0.01 -20.17 -11.62
CA GLY A 94 0.98 -21.25 -11.86
C GLY A 94 0.38 -22.51 -12.48
N ALA A 95 -0.95 -22.64 -12.51
CA ALA A 95 -1.62 -23.80 -13.08
C ALA A 95 -1.45 -23.81 -14.61
N THR A 96 -0.49 -24.57 -15.12
CA THR A 96 -0.24 -24.72 -16.57
C THR A 96 -1.19 -25.74 -17.17
N GLY A 97 -2.25 -25.28 -17.86
CA GLY A 97 -3.05 -26.08 -18.80
C GLY A 97 -4.11 -26.97 -18.16
N GLY A 98 -5.39 -26.71 -18.49
CA GLY A 98 -6.53 -27.59 -18.16
C GLY A 98 -7.73 -26.88 -17.55
N GLY A 99 -7.61 -25.60 -17.20
CA GLY A 99 -8.73 -24.78 -16.72
C GLY A 99 -9.64 -24.30 -17.86
N ASP A 100 -10.92 -24.16 -17.57
CA ASP A 100 -11.86 -23.44 -18.43
C ASP A 100 -11.57 -21.94 -18.34
N GLU A 101 -10.88 -21.40 -19.35
CA GLU A 101 -10.47 -19.99 -19.42
C GLU A 101 -11.68 -19.03 -19.31
N SER A 102 -12.89 -19.48 -19.65
CA SER A 102 -14.10 -18.67 -19.46
C SER A 102 -14.40 -18.35 -17.98
N LYS A 103 -13.83 -19.13 -17.06
CA LYS A 103 -13.95 -18.95 -15.60
C LYS A 103 -12.80 -18.16 -14.99
N TRP A 104 -11.82 -17.71 -15.78
CA TRP A 104 -10.62 -17.03 -15.28
C TRP A 104 -10.93 -15.88 -14.32
N LEU A 105 -11.84 -14.98 -14.70
CA LEU A 105 -12.18 -13.81 -13.88
C LEU A 105 -12.84 -14.21 -12.55
N ALA A 106 -13.70 -15.24 -12.59
CA ALA A 106 -14.32 -15.77 -11.38
C ALA A 106 -13.28 -16.40 -10.45
N ALA A 107 -12.37 -17.21 -11.02
CA ALA A 107 -11.28 -17.84 -10.26
C ALA A 107 -10.35 -16.80 -9.63
N VAL A 108 -10.03 -15.70 -10.33
CA VAL A 108 -9.24 -14.59 -9.77
C VAL A 108 -9.98 -13.94 -8.59
N GLU A 109 -11.29 -13.70 -8.70
CA GLU A 109 -12.06 -13.11 -7.60
C GLU A 109 -12.15 -14.07 -6.39
N GLU A 110 -12.24 -15.38 -6.61
CA GLU A 110 -12.23 -16.40 -5.55
C GLU A 110 -10.94 -16.39 -4.71
N THR A 111 -9.81 -15.95 -5.27
CA THR A 111 -8.56 -15.75 -4.50
C THR A 111 -8.66 -14.63 -3.45
N ALA A 112 -9.67 -13.75 -3.58
CA ALA A 112 -9.87 -12.52 -2.81
C ALA A 112 -8.74 -11.48 -2.92
N TRP A 113 -7.75 -11.66 -3.81
CA TRP A 113 -6.63 -10.73 -3.93
C TRP A 113 -7.10 -9.32 -4.28
N LEU A 114 -7.96 -9.20 -5.30
CA LEU A 114 -8.52 -7.92 -5.72
C LEU A 114 -9.44 -7.32 -4.65
N ALA A 115 -10.14 -8.15 -3.88
CA ALA A 115 -10.97 -7.69 -2.75
C ALA A 115 -10.10 -7.05 -1.65
N HIS A 116 -8.94 -7.64 -1.33
CA HIS A 116 -8.00 -7.04 -0.38
C HIS A 116 -7.31 -5.77 -0.93
N LEU A 117 -6.98 -5.72 -2.22
CA LEU A 117 -6.47 -4.48 -2.83
C LEU A 117 -7.49 -3.34 -2.74
N ARG A 118 -8.78 -3.64 -2.96
CA ARG A 118 -9.86 -2.66 -2.84
C ARG A 118 -9.97 -2.10 -1.42
N THR A 119 -9.78 -2.91 -0.38
CA THR A 119 -9.83 -2.38 1.01
C THR A 119 -8.63 -1.51 1.33
N VAL A 120 -7.43 -1.85 0.84
CA VAL A 120 -6.22 -1.01 1.01
C VAL A 120 -6.37 0.33 0.28
N LEU A 121 -6.78 0.31 -0.99
CA LEU A 121 -7.05 1.53 -1.77
C LEU A 121 -8.14 2.38 -1.13
N ALA A 122 -9.24 1.77 -0.68
CA ALA A 122 -10.31 2.47 0.00
C ALA A 122 -9.82 3.15 1.28
N GLY A 123 -8.98 2.47 2.07
CA GLY A 123 -8.36 3.04 3.26
C GLY A 123 -7.54 4.30 2.97
N GLY A 124 -6.59 4.21 2.04
CA GLY A 124 -5.75 5.34 1.63
C GLY A 124 -6.57 6.53 1.08
N ILE A 125 -7.56 6.26 0.22
CA ILE A 125 -8.44 7.30 -0.34
C ILE A 125 -9.28 7.97 0.75
N ARG A 126 -9.80 7.21 1.74
CA ARG A 126 -10.59 7.78 2.84
C ARG A 126 -9.76 8.68 3.73
N VAL A 127 -8.56 8.25 4.11
CA VAL A 127 -7.62 9.07 4.90
C VAL A 127 -7.24 10.33 4.13
N ALA A 128 -6.90 10.22 2.84
CA ALA A 128 -6.58 11.38 2.01
C ALA A 128 -7.76 12.37 1.93
N ARG A 129 -9.00 11.88 1.77
CA ARG A 129 -10.20 12.73 1.76
C ARG A 129 -10.47 13.40 3.10
N ALA A 130 -10.24 12.71 4.22
CA ALA A 130 -10.43 13.28 5.55
C ALA A 130 -9.45 14.45 5.78
N LEU A 131 -8.16 14.24 5.45
CA LEU A 131 -7.12 15.27 5.51
C LEU A 131 -7.42 16.45 4.59
N GLN A 132 -7.79 16.21 3.33
CA GLN A 132 -8.19 17.27 2.41
C GLN A 132 -9.45 18.02 2.88
N GLY A 133 -10.31 17.33 3.64
CA GLY A 133 -11.48 17.89 4.30
C GLY A 133 -11.18 18.57 5.63
N GLY A 134 -9.91 18.79 6.00
CA GLY A 134 -9.52 19.50 7.22
C GLY A 134 -9.68 18.71 8.52
N HIS A 135 -9.80 17.38 8.44
CA HIS A 135 -9.83 16.53 9.63
C HIS A 135 -8.42 15.99 9.90
N PRO A 136 -7.82 16.23 11.08
CA PRO A 136 -6.63 15.51 11.47
C PRO A 136 -6.94 14.01 11.57
N VAL A 137 -5.99 13.17 11.18
CA VAL A 137 -6.19 11.71 11.15
C VAL A 137 -5.07 11.01 11.93
N LEU A 138 -5.46 10.12 12.85
CA LEU A 138 -4.57 9.13 13.45
C LEU A 138 -4.83 7.77 12.78
N VAL A 139 -3.83 7.20 12.14
CA VAL A 139 -3.93 5.88 11.51
C VAL A 139 -3.20 4.85 12.38
N HIS A 140 -3.87 3.77 12.76
CA HIS A 140 -3.23 2.67 13.48
C HIS A 140 -3.81 1.31 13.06
N CYS A 141 -3.21 0.22 13.56
CA CYS A 141 -3.75 -1.12 13.37
C CYS A 141 -3.58 -1.97 14.64
N SER A 142 -2.93 -3.14 14.55
CA SER A 142 -2.49 -3.89 15.74
C SER A 142 -1.12 -3.37 16.20
N ASP A 143 -0.08 -3.63 15.40
CA ASP A 143 1.30 -3.30 15.76
C ASP A 143 1.83 -2.02 15.08
N GLY A 144 1.10 -1.47 14.10
CA GLY A 144 1.44 -0.19 13.47
C GLY A 144 2.42 -0.24 12.29
N TRP A 145 2.96 -1.40 11.91
CA TRP A 145 4.02 -1.48 10.86
C TRP A 145 3.58 -2.13 9.52
N ASP A 146 2.36 -2.67 9.42
CA ASP A 146 1.87 -3.33 8.19
C ASP A 146 0.81 -2.47 7.48
N ARG A 147 -0.44 -2.55 7.95
CA ARG A 147 -1.58 -1.87 7.33
C ARG A 147 -1.53 -0.36 7.49
N THR A 148 -0.95 0.11 8.60
CA THR A 148 -0.69 1.53 8.83
C THR A 148 0.25 2.08 7.76
N ALA A 149 1.39 1.43 7.50
CA ALA A 149 2.31 1.82 6.43
C ALA A 149 1.62 1.85 5.06
N GLN A 150 0.80 0.83 4.75
CA GLN A 150 0.02 0.80 3.51
C GLN A 150 -0.89 2.03 3.35
N VAL A 151 -1.64 2.38 4.40
CA VAL A 151 -2.63 3.45 4.36
C VAL A 151 -1.97 4.83 4.38
N CYS A 152 -0.99 5.05 5.26
CA CYS A 152 -0.26 6.33 5.36
C CYS A 152 0.46 6.64 4.04
N ALA A 153 1.25 5.68 3.53
CA ALA A 153 1.99 5.89 2.30
C ALA A 153 1.07 6.11 1.08
N LEU A 154 -0.09 5.43 1.01
CA LEU A 154 -1.08 5.72 -0.04
C LEU A 154 -1.70 7.10 0.11
N ALA A 155 -2.06 7.53 1.32
CA ALA A 155 -2.64 8.84 1.54
C ALA A 155 -1.65 9.96 1.16
N GLU A 156 -0.38 9.82 1.55
CA GLU A 156 0.68 10.74 1.17
C GLU A 156 0.90 10.79 -0.34
N LEU A 157 0.93 9.63 -1.01
CA LEU A 157 1.04 9.54 -2.46
C LEU A 157 -0.13 10.24 -3.20
N LEU A 158 -1.33 10.21 -2.63
CA LEU A 158 -2.53 10.86 -3.17
C LEU A 158 -2.51 12.38 -2.91
N LEU A 159 -2.02 12.83 -1.76
CA LEU A 159 -2.07 14.24 -1.37
C LEU A 159 -0.89 15.05 -1.91
N ASP A 160 0.33 14.51 -1.86
CA ASP A 160 1.54 15.25 -2.19
C ASP A 160 2.10 14.84 -3.57
N PRO A 161 2.16 15.77 -4.54
CA PRO A 161 2.82 15.52 -5.83
C PRO A 161 4.30 15.11 -5.72
N TYR A 162 5.00 15.51 -4.67
CA TYR A 162 6.41 15.16 -4.46
C TYR A 162 6.59 13.64 -4.46
N TYR A 163 5.78 12.89 -3.70
CA TYR A 163 5.87 11.44 -3.61
C TYR A 163 5.51 10.71 -4.90
N ARG A 164 4.94 11.42 -5.88
CA ARG A 164 4.67 10.90 -7.23
C ARG A 164 5.83 11.12 -8.20
N THR A 165 6.92 11.77 -7.78
CA THR A 165 8.19 11.82 -8.51
C THR A 165 9.00 10.54 -8.31
N VAL A 166 10.02 10.28 -9.15
CA VAL A 166 10.91 9.11 -8.97
C VAL A 166 11.61 9.16 -7.62
N GLU A 167 12.19 10.31 -7.28
CA GLU A 167 12.89 10.54 -6.02
C GLU A 167 11.93 10.51 -4.83
N GLY A 168 10.83 11.24 -4.89
CA GLY A 168 9.86 11.26 -3.81
C GLY A 168 9.27 9.89 -3.53
N PHE A 169 9.04 9.06 -4.54
CA PHE A 169 8.59 7.68 -4.31
C PHE A 169 9.64 6.83 -3.58
N CYS A 170 10.92 6.97 -3.91
CA CYS A 170 12.00 6.32 -3.15
C CYS A 170 12.01 6.80 -1.69
N VAL A 171 11.87 8.12 -1.47
CA VAL A 171 11.81 8.72 -0.13
C VAL A 171 10.59 8.22 0.66
N LEU A 172 9.43 8.10 0.02
CA LEU A 172 8.22 7.56 0.63
C LEU A 172 8.44 6.12 1.14
N VAL A 173 9.11 5.28 0.33
CA VAL A 173 9.45 3.92 0.75
C VAL A 173 10.46 3.94 1.90
N CYS A 174 11.51 4.77 1.82
CA CYS A 174 12.46 4.91 2.92
C CYS A 174 11.80 5.34 4.23
N LYS A 175 10.85 6.29 4.17
CA LYS A 175 10.14 6.80 5.33
C LYS A 175 9.14 5.78 5.88
N ASP A 176 8.02 5.57 5.19
CA ASP A 176 6.87 4.85 5.75
C ASP A 176 7.05 3.35 5.87
N TRP A 177 8.06 2.80 5.17
CA TRP A 177 8.32 1.36 5.19
C TRP A 177 9.62 1.02 5.90
N LEU A 178 10.74 1.65 5.51
CA LEU A 178 12.04 1.27 6.07
C LEU A 178 12.28 1.86 7.46
N SER A 179 12.14 3.18 7.64
CA SER A 179 12.44 3.85 8.91
C SER A 179 11.34 3.60 9.96
N PHE A 180 10.08 3.55 9.53
CA PHE A 180 8.94 3.19 10.41
C PHE A 180 8.85 1.68 10.74
N GLY A 181 9.82 0.88 10.30
CA GLY A 181 10.03 -0.48 10.82
C GLY A 181 9.07 -1.53 10.27
N HIS A 182 8.65 -1.42 9.00
CA HIS A 182 8.05 -2.57 8.33
C HIS A 182 9.05 -3.73 8.35
N ARG A 183 8.60 -4.87 8.87
CA ARG A 183 9.45 -6.03 9.14
C ARG A 183 9.77 -6.82 7.87
N PHE A 184 10.58 -6.25 6.97
CA PHE A 184 10.86 -6.79 5.65
C PHE A 184 11.47 -8.21 5.71
N GLU A 185 12.50 -8.43 6.54
CA GLU A 185 13.11 -9.75 6.69
C GLU A 185 12.06 -10.78 7.15
N THR A 186 11.25 -10.44 8.16
CA THR A 186 10.21 -11.35 8.66
C THR A 186 9.10 -11.59 7.62
N ARG A 187 8.66 -10.56 6.87
CA ARG A 187 7.55 -10.64 5.93
C ARG A 187 7.92 -11.33 4.62
N VAL A 188 9.16 -11.13 4.17
CA VAL A 188 9.68 -11.69 2.92
C VAL A 188 10.39 -13.02 3.15
N GLY A 189 11.07 -13.18 4.28
CA GLY A 189 11.83 -14.37 4.66
C GLY A 189 13.08 -14.57 3.81
N HIS A 190 13.98 -13.58 3.73
CA HIS A 190 15.19 -13.69 2.90
C HIS A 190 16.15 -14.78 3.38
N LEU A 191 16.31 -14.93 4.70
CA LEU A 191 17.24 -15.90 5.30
C LEU A 191 16.59 -17.26 5.62
N ARG A 192 15.27 -17.43 5.34
CA ARG A 192 14.43 -18.63 5.58
C ARG A 192 14.94 -19.55 6.70
N ALA A 193 14.98 -19.02 7.92
CA ALA A 193 15.63 -19.70 9.05
C ALA A 193 14.79 -20.83 9.68
N SER A 194 13.45 -20.80 9.60
CA SER A 194 12.60 -21.87 10.20
C SER A 194 11.17 -21.96 9.63
N ARG A 195 10.43 -23.01 10.02
CA ARG A 195 8.98 -23.14 9.76
C ARG A 195 8.16 -22.06 10.48
N ASP A 196 8.56 -21.63 11.67
CA ASP A 196 7.89 -20.57 12.41
C ASP A 196 8.04 -19.22 11.70
N SER A 197 9.15 -19.00 11.00
CA SER A 197 9.32 -17.82 10.12
C SER A 197 8.26 -17.76 9.02
N ALA A 198 7.80 -18.90 8.51
CA ALA A 198 6.81 -18.94 7.42
C ALA A 198 5.42 -18.44 7.85
N ASP A 199 5.06 -18.57 9.13
CA ASP A 199 3.77 -18.08 9.64
C ASP A 199 3.73 -16.55 9.80
N HIS A 200 4.88 -15.89 9.76
CA HIS A 200 4.99 -14.43 9.79
C HIS A 200 5.24 -13.80 8.42
N MET A 201 5.45 -14.62 7.39
CA MET A 201 5.56 -14.16 6.00
C MET A 201 4.22 -13.67 5.46
N SER A 202 4.22 -12.58 4.70
CA SER A 202 3.04 -12.06 4.02
C SER A 202 3.43 -10.99 2.99
N PRO A 203 2.79 -10.92 1.81
CA PRO A 203 3.14 -9.98 0.74
C PRO A 203 2.56 -8.58 0.98
N VAL A 204 2.75 -8.01 2.17
CA VAL A 204 2.16 -6.71 2.57
C VAL A 204 2.70 -5.56 1.72
N PHE A 205 4.01 -5.47 1.54
CA PHE A 205 4.63 -4.45 0.68
C PHE A 205 4.30 -4.66 -0.80
N LEU A 206 4.28 -5.91 -1.27
CA LEU A 206 3.87 -6.22 -2.64
C LEU A 206 2.41 -5.84 -2.92
N GLN A 207 1.51 -6.08 -1.96
CA GLN A 207 0.11 -5.64 -2.03
C GLN A 207 0.01 -4.12 -2.15
N TRP A 208 0.86 -3.37 -1.44
CA TRP A 208 0.93 -1.92 -1.57
C TRP A 208 1.46 -1.48 -2.93
N LEU A 209 2.52 -2.11 -3.44
CA LEU A 209 3.03 -1.84 -4.80
C LEU A 209 1.97 -2.10 -5.87
N ASP A 210 1.15 -3.16 -5.71
CA ASP A 210 0.02 -3.44 -6.59
C ASP A 210 -1.03 -2.31 -6.48
N ALA A 211 -1.38 -1.86 -5.27
CA ALA A 211 -2.26 -0.71 -5.10
C ALA A 211 -1.72 0.57 -5.78
N VAL A 212 -0.41 0.85 -5.69
CA VAL A 212 0.23 1.94 -6.43
C VAL A 212 0.13 1.71 -7.94
N TRP A 213 0.35 0.48 -8.42
CA TRP A 213 0.19 0.14 -9.83
C TRP A 213 -1.25 0.38 -10.32
N GLN A 214 -2.27 0.10 -9.51
CA GLN A 214 -3.67 0.45 -9.84
C GLN A 214 -3.81 1.96 -10.07
N LEU A 215 -3.24 2.80 -9.18
CA LEU A 215 -3.29 4.25 -9.31
C LEU A 215 -2.53 4.75 -10.54
N CYS A 216 -1.32 4.24 -10.80
CA CYS A 216 -0.55 4.59 -12.01
C CYS A 216 -1.31 4.23 -13.28
N THR A 217 -2.00 3.10 -13.27
CA THR A 217 -2.80 2.62 -14.40
C THR A 217 -4.03 3.49 -14.64
N GLN A 218 -4.73 3.90 -13.58
CA GLN A 218 -5.94 4.71 -13.67
C GLN A 218 -5.64 6.20 -13.93
N HIS A 219 -4.44 6.66 -13.57
CA HIS A 219 -3.99 8.04 -13.71
C HIS A 219 -2.63 8.12 -14.42
N PRO A 220 -2.57 7.84 -15.74
CA PRO A 220 -1.32 7.64 -16.48
C PRO A 220 -0.41 8.88 -16.57
N ARG A 221 -0.91 10.07 -16.21
CA ARG A 221 -0.15 11.33 -16.20
C ARG A 221 0.26 11.79 -14.79
N ALA A 222 -0.20 11.13 -13.74
CA ALA A 222 -0.04 11.62 -12.37
C ALA A 222 1.29 11.24 -11.72
N PHE A 223 2.03 10.27 -12.28
CA PHE A 223 3.26 9.71 -11.70
C PHE A 223 4.44 9.89 -12.65
N ALA A 224 5.57 10.35 -12.13
CA ALA A 224 6.80 10.54 -12.89
C ALA A 224 7.54 9.22 -13.14
N PHE A 225 7.32 8.22 -12.29
CA PHE A 225 7.78 6.87 -12.52
C PHE A 225 6.73 6.06 -13.30
N SER A 226 7.22 5.11 -14.08
CA SER A 226 6.40 4.18 -14.85
C SER A 226 6.12 2.90 -14.04
N PRO A 227 5.10 2.11 -14.43
CA PRO A 227 4.87 0.77 -13.89
C PRO A 227 6.09 -0.17 -13.91
N ARG A 228 7.09 0.07 -14.78
CA ARG A 228 8.33 -0.71 -14.82
C ARG A 228 9.19 -0.51 -13.57
N MET A 229 9.16 0.69 -12.97
CA MET A 229 9.86 0.94 -11.71
C MET A 229 9.27 0.08 -10.58
N LEU A 230 7.94 0.00 -10.52
CA LEU A 230 7.25 -0.85 -9.54
C LEU A 230 7.60 -2.33 -9.71
N LEU A 231 7.69 -2.82 -10.96
CA LEU A 231 8.16 -4.18 -11.25
C LEU A 231 9.61 -4.41 -10.80
N ALA A 232 10.50 -3.43 -11.02
CA ALA A 232 11.90 -3.52 -10.58
C ALA A 232 12.01 -3.56 -9.06
N ILE A 233 11.23 -2.74 -8.34
CA ILE A 233 11.16 -2.77 -6.88
C ILE A 233 10.60 -4.12 -6.40
N ALA A 234 9.50 -4.59 -6.99
CA ALA A 234 8.90 -5.88 -6.62
C ALA A 234 9.85 -7.06 -6.88
N HIS A 235 10.67 -7.01 -7.94
CA HIS A 235 11.72 -7.99 -8.17
C HIS A 235 12.83 -7.89 -7.12
N HIS A 236 13.30 -6.67 -6.84
CA HIS A 236 14.42 -6.47 -5.93
C HIS A 236 14.07 -6.64 -4.45
N LEU A 237 12.78 -6.57 -4.10
CA LEU A 237 12.23 -7.01 -2.82
C LEU A 237 12.66 -8.43 -2.46
N TYR A 238 12.76 -9.34 -3.42
CA TYR A 238 13.11 -10.75 -3.19
C TYR A 238 14.54 -11.11 -3.59
N SER A 239 15.20 -10.28 -4.42
CA SER A 239 16.49 -10.65 -5.02
C SER A 239 17.68 -10.63 -4.06
N CYS A 240 17.58 -9.91 -2.94
CA CYS A 240 18.69 -9.58 -2.03
C CYS A 240 19.93 -8.97 -2.71
N ARG A 241 19.77 -8.40 -3.92
CA ARG A 241 20.88 -7.74 -4.65
C ARG A 241 21.29 -6.42 -3.98
N PHE A 242 20.34 -5.74 -3.36
CA PHE A 242 20.51 -4.46 -2.70
C PHE A 242 20.20 -4.59 -1.21
N GLY A 243 20.75 -3.69 -0.41
CA GLY A 243 20.59 -3.72 1.04
C GLY A 243 19.24 -3.21 1.54
N ASP A 244 18.50 -2.42 0.73
CA ASP A 244 17.42 -1.58 1.23
C ASP A 244 16.29 -2.36 1.93
N PHE A 245 15.99 -3.58 1.47
CA PHE A 245 14.94 -4.43 2.04
C PHE A 245 15.43 -5.49 3.02
N LEU A 246 16.70 -5.49 3.41
CA LEU A 246 17.20 -6.43 4.43
C LEU A 246 16.86 -5.93 5.84
N PHE A 247 16.79 -6.87 6.79
CA PHE A 247 16.46 -6.64 8.21
C PHE A 247 15.07 -6.05 8.46
N ASP A 248 14.65 -6.03 9.73
CA ASP A 248 13.30 -5.62 10.14
C ASP A 248 13.20 -4.15 10.54
N CYS A 249 14.29 -3.52 11.00
CA CYS A 249 14.25 -2.14 11.47
C CYS A 249 15.52 -1.35 11.13
N GLU A 250 15.44 -0.02 11.26
CA GLU A 250 16.57 0.89 11.02
C GLU A 250 17.76 0.64 11.95
N GLY A 251 17.49 0.33 13.22
CA GLY A 251 18.53 -0.04 14.19
C GLY A 251 19.37 -1.21 13.72
N ASP A 252 18.73 -2.32 13.33
CA ASP A 252 19.43 -3.52 12.83
C ASP A 252 20.29 -3.20 11.59
N ARG A 253 19.78 -2.39 10.66
CA ARG A 253 20.53 -2.00 9.44
C ARG A 253 21.75 -1.14 9.78
N SER A 254 21.62 -0.25 10.76
CA SER A 254 22.71 0.59 11.26
C SER A 254 23.78 -0.25 11.96
N ASP A 255 23.38 -1.17 12.84
CA ASP A 255 24.29 -2.03 13.60
C ASP A 255 25.13 -2.93 12.70
N HIS A 256 24.59 -3.32 11.54
CA HIS A 256 25.29 -4.10 10.53
C HIS A 256 26.02 -3.24 9.49
N GLY A 257 26.03 -1.91 9.62
CA GLY A 257 26.74 -1.01 8.69
C GLY A 257 26.27 -1.12 7.24
N LEU A 258 24.98 -1.40 7.03
CA LEU A 258 24.48 -1.84 5.73
C LEU A 258 24.67 -0.82 4.60
N ALA A 259 24.61 0.47 4.93
CA ALA A 259 24.84 1.57 3.99
C ALA A 259 26.24 1.55 3.36
N GLU A 260 27.24 1.00 4.05
CA GLU A 260 28.62 0.87 3.55
C GLU A 260 28.88 -0.47 2.85
N GLN A 261 28.08 -1.49 3.19
CA GLN A 261 28.33 -2.88 2.76
C GLN A 261 27.51 -3.31 1.55
N ALA A 262 26.36 -2.69 1.30
CA ALA A 262 25.46 -3.08 0.23
C ALA A 262 25.10 -1.90 -0.69
N PRO A 263 24.95 -2.13 -2.00
CA PRO A 263 24.46 -1.10 -2.91
C PRO A 263 23.00 -0.75 -2.58
N SER A 264 22.61 0.49 -2.86
CA SER A 264 21.22 0.94 -2.74
C SER A 264 20.46 0.78 -4.06
N LEU A 265 19.27 0.19 -3.97
CA LEU A 265 18.27 0.11 -5.03
C LEU A 265 17.89 1.51 -5.51
N TRP A 266 17.76 2.48 -4.60
CA TRP A 266 17.39 3.85 -4.93
C TRP A 266 18.42 4.51 -5.84
N SER A 267 19.71 4.31 -5.55
CA SER A 267 20.80 4.78 -6.42
C SER A 267 20.69 4.19 -7.83
N TYR A 268 20.38 2.89 -7.93
CA TYR A 268 20.18 2.22 -9.21
C TYR A 268 18.96 2.75 -9.99
N LEU A 269 17.82 3.00 -9.32
CA LEU A 269 16.60 3.50 -9.95
C LEU A 269 16.77 4.95 -10.41
N LEU A 270 17.35 5.82 -9.56
CA LEU A 270 17.59 7.24 -9.84
C LEU A 270 18.60 7.46 -10.97
N ALA A 271 19.60 6.59 -11.09
CA ALA A 271 20.56 6.64 -12.20
C ALA A 271 19.94 6.22 -13.56
N ARG A 272 18.72 5.67 -13.55
CA ARG A 272 18.07 5.03 -14.71
C ARG A 272 16.66 5.58 -14.96
N VAL A 273 16.46 6.87 -14.73
CA VAL A 273 15.18 7.56 -14.98
C VAL A 273 14.79 7.49 -16.46
N ASP A 274 15.73 7.34 -17.39
CA ASP A 274 15.47 7.06 -18.80
C ASP A 274 14.70 5.74 -19.04
N VAL A 275 14.93 4.73 -18.20
CA VAL A 275 14.27 3.42 -18.26
C VAL A 275 12.98 3.41 -17.44
N PHE A 276 13.01 4.05 -16.28
CA PHE A 276 11.96 3.95 -15.27
C PHE A 276 10.97 5.13 -15.29
N GLY A 277 11.31 6.24 -15.94
CA GLY A 277 10.47 7.42 -16.04
C GLY A 277 9.24 7.23 -16.92
N ASN A 278 8.21 8.01 -16.64
CA ASN A 278 6.98 8.07 -17.42
C ASN A 278 7.01 9.31 -18.33
N PRO A 279 7.06 9.15 -19.66
CA PRO A 279 7.10 10.29 -20.59
C PRO A 279 5.81 11.10 -20.63
N PHE A 280 4.71 10.59 -20.05
CA PHE A 280 3.41 11.26 -20.02
C PHE A 280 3.15 12.03 -18.71
N TYR A 281 4.11 12.04 -17.79
CA TYR A 281 3.98 12.72 -16.50
C TYR A 281 3.68 14.21 -16.65
N ASP A 282 2.72 14.68 -15.87
CA ASP A 282 2.33 16.09 -15.77
C ASP A 282 2.66 16.61 -14.37
N SER A 283 3.76 17.37 -14.26
CA SER A 283 4.22 17.97 -13.01
C SER A 283 3.29 19.06 -12.47
N GLY A 284 2.31 19.52 -13.27
CA GLY A 284 1.28 20.47 -12.83
C GLY A 284 0.14 19.82 -12.05
N MET A 285 0.09 18.49 -11.97
CA MET A 285 -0.97 17.79 -11.23
C MET A 285 -0.78 17.90 -9.71
N GLY A 286 -1.64 18.69 -9.07
CA GLY A 286 -1.80 18.76 -7.61
C GLY A 286 -2.42 17.49 -7.02
N VAL A 287 -3.11 17.62 -5.88
CA VAL A 287 -3.79 16.54 -5.15
C VAL A 287 -4.55 15.57 -6.07
N LEU A 288 -4.32 14.27 -5.90
CA LEU A 288 -4.98 13.18 -6.63
C LEU A 288 -6.01 12.51 -5.73
N LEU A 289 -7.28 12.92 -5.84
CA LEU A 289 -8.39 12.30 -5.11
C LEU A 289 -9.35 11.59 -6.08
N PRO A 290 -9.13 10.30 -6.38
CA PRO A 290 -10.03 9.57 -7.26
C PRO A 290 -11.42 9.43 -6.64
N GLU A 291 -12.44 9.27 -7.49
CA GLU A 291 -13.76 8.84 -7.03
C GLU A 291 -13.66 7.39 -6.53
N LEU A 292 -14.06 7.14 -5.28
CA LEU A 292 -13.86 5.87 -4.59
C LEU A 292 -14.52 4.73 -5.36
N SER A 293 -15.79 4.85 -5.73
CA SER A 293 -16.51 3.77 -6.42
C SER A 293 -15.87 3.43 -7.78
N GLY A 294 -15.49 4.44 -8.56
CA GLY A 294 -14.81 4.31 -9.84
C GLY A 294 -13.43 3.68 -9.70
N CYS A 295 -12.66 4.10 -8.69
CA CYS A 295 -11.36 3.53 -8.39
C CYS A 295 -11.45 2.05 -8.06
N LEU A 296 -12.40 1.66 -7.20
CA LEU A 296 -12.56 0.28 -6.73
C LEU A 296 -13.12 -0.64 -7.81
N ARG A 297 -14.04 -0.15 -8.66
CA ARG A 297 -14.56 -0.91 -9.82
C ARG A 297 -13.52 -1.15 -10.89
N SER A 298 -12.50 -0.30 -10.96
CA SER A 298 -11.42 -0.39 -11.97
C SER A 298 -10.24 -1.27 -11.53
N VAL A 299 -10.25 -1.77 -10.29
CA VAL A 299 -9.21 -2.68 -9.78
C VAL A 299 -9.17 -3.96 -10.60
N ARG A 300 -7.98 -4.28 -11.12
CA ARG A 300 -7.72 -5.41 -12.01
C ARG A 300 -6.42 -6.13 -11.67
N LEU A 301 -6.22 -7.35 -12.17
CA LEU A 301 -4.99 -8.09 -11.94
C LEU A 301 -3.77 -7.37 -12.54
N TRP A 302 -2.67 -7.26 -11.78
CA TRP A 302 -1.38 -6.78 -12.28
C TRP A 302 -0.71 -7.84 -13.16
N GLY A 303 -1.15 -7.92 -14.42
CA GLY A 303 -0.73 -8.95 -15.37
C GLY A 303 0.78 -8.97 -15.62
N ASP A 304 1.44 -7.80 -15.74
CA ASP A 304 2.89 -7.74 -15.94
C ASP A 304 3.72 -8.30 -14.76
N TYR A 305 3.13 -8.39 -13.57
CA TYR A 305 3.75 -9.06 -12.43
C TYR A 305 3.31 -10.53 -12.36
N TYR A 306 2.01 -10.80 -12.21
CA TYR A 306 1.50 -12.14 -11.91
C TYR A 306 1.51 -13.10 -13.11
N LEU A 307 1.39 -12.58 -14.33
CA LEU A 307 1.37 -13.35 -15.58
C LEU A 307 2.67 -13.22 -16.38
N ARG A 308 3.76 -12.75 -15.74
CA ARG A 308 5.04 -12.48 -16.42
C ARG A 308 5.68 -13.70 -17.08
N TRP A 309 5.35 -14.89 -16.59
CA TRP A 309 5.81 -16.18 -17.11
C TRP A 309 4.78 -16.88 -17.99
N SER A 310 3.58 -16.32 -18.13
CA SER A 310 2.55 -16.88 -19.00
C SER A 310 2.98 -16.73 -20.47
N PRO A 311 2.67 -17.71 -21.35
CA PRO A 311 2.99 -17.62 -22.76
C PRO A 311 2.34 -16.37 -23.37
N ARG A 312 3.15 -15.46 -23.91
CA ARG A 312 2.64 -14.31 -24.65
C ARG A 312 2.30 -14.74 -26.08
N PRO A 313 1.25 -14.19 -26.71
CA PRO A 313 1.02 -14.38 -28.13
C PRO A 313 2.29 -13.98 -28.89
N SER A 314 2.89 -14.93 -29.61
CA SER A 314 3.97 -14.59 -30.52
C SER A 314 3.38 -13.80 -31.67
N PHE A 315 3.90 -12.59 -31.92
CA PHE A 315 3.62 -11.93 -33.18
C PHE A 315 4.22 -12.80 -34.29
N PRO A 316 3.48 -13.10 -35.38
CA PRO A 316 4.09 -13.74 -36.52
C PRO A 316 5.28 -12.88 -36.95
N ALA A 317 6.46 -13.50 -37.07
CA ALA A 317 7.64 -12.81 -37.53
C ALA A 317 7.33 -12.09 -38.85
N ALA A 318 7.73 -10.81 -38.96
CA ALA A 318 7.58 -10.03 -40.17
C ALA A 318 8.27 -10.78 -41.33
N GLY A 319 7.48 -11.49 -42.15
CA GLY A 319 8.00 -12.40 -43.16
C GLY A 319 7.01 -13.50 -43.59
N ALA A 320 6.02 -13.84 -42.76
CA ALA A 320 4.99 -14.82 -43.12
C ALA A 320 3.78 -14.20 -43.85
N ILE A 321 4.00 -13.31 -44.83
CA ILE A 321 2.99 -13.06 -45.86
C ILE A 321 3.17 -14.18 -46.87
N VAL A 322 2.43 -15.28 -46.68
CA VAL A 322 2.29 -16.32 -47.69
C VAL A 322 1.60 -15.69 -48.89
N THR A 323 2.38 -15.25 -49.87
CA THR A 323 1.85 -14.96 -51.21
C THR A 323 1.29 -16.26 -51.76
N ARG A 324 -0.02 -16.46 -51.65
CA ARG A 324 -0.72 -17.42 -52.50
C ARG A 324 -0.54 -16.92 -53.93
N ARG A 325 0.42 -17.49 -54.66
CA ARG A 325 0.41 -17.44 -56.13
C ARG A 325 -0.86 -18.17 -56.57
N ALA A 326 -1.76 -17.43 -57.19
CA ALA A 326 -2.85 -18.01 -57.96
C ALA A 326 -2.23 -18.89 -59.07
N ALA A 327 -2.70 -20.13 -59.14
CA ALA A 327 -2.59 -21.00 -60.30
C ALA A 327 -4.01 -21.24 -60.81
#